data_AF-A0A9P0F042-F1
#
_entry.id   AF-A0A9P0F042-F1
#
_cell.length_a   1.000
_cell.length_b   1.000
_cell.length_c   1.000
_cell.angle_alpha   90.00
_cell.angle_beta   90.00
_cell.angle_gamma   90.00
#
_symmetry.space_group_name_H-M   'P 1'
#
loop_
_entity.id
_entity.type
_entity.pdbx_description
1 polymer ?
#
loop_
_entity_poly.entity_id
_entity_poly.type
_entity_poly.pdbx_seq_one_letter_code
_entity_poly.pdbx_strand_id
1 'polypeptide(L)'
;MVNFEGKHIFKQLLCSVTAFLTVYASGAWLGWASAVLPKLAAGEIPIAMSPEAVSWTVAFIDVGNLLSPLPAGWLMDRCGRIFVLRAAALVYILAAVLALAASAPVHLYLARLLAGVGKGVAFTAATLYVGEIAGPAIRGALCGVCALMSLAGTLTSMTLGPFVSFQALNLVLLGIPLVELVLSFFIVESPYFFLMRGDDEAAGDALADLRDPNRPTLTSEELSAMRAKVLEARNEIGTSAGYPFSRLVGTRANRRALLMVLVTGVLERAGGISCIYGYASTTLPAARGIQRSQSWSSPGSASSSPSSG
;
A
#
# COMPACT_ATOMS: atom_id res chain seq x y z
N MET A 1 -19.23 6.69 31.08
CA MET A 1 -18.38 7.71 30.43
C MET A 1 -16.99 7.12 30.35
N VAL A 2 -16.50 6.77 29.16
CA VAL A 2 -15.18 6.16 28.98
C VAL A 2 -14.16 7.28 29.14
N ASN A 3 -13.47 7.33 30.28
CA ASN A 3 -12.32 8.22 30.45
C ASN A 3 -11.20 7.72 29.53
N PHE A 4 -11.07 8.38 28.39
CA PHE A 4 -9.98 8.17 27.46
C PHE A 4 -8.73 8.85 28.00
N GLU A 5 -7.91 8.12 28.76
CA GLU A 5 -6.56 8.60 29.05
C GLU A 5 -5.77 8.65 27.75
N GLY A 6 -5.55 9.87 27.24
CA GLY A 6 -5.09 10.12 25.88
C GLY A 6 -3.72 9.53 25.52
N LYS A 7 -2.90 9.15 26.50
CA LYS A 7 -1.53 8.65 26.27
C LYS A 7 -1.49 7.31 25.53
N HIS A 8 -2.35 6.36 25.87
CA HIS A 8 -2.36 5.01 25.26
C HIS A 8 -2.98 5.01 23.87
N ILE A 9 -4.03 5.82 23.69
CA ILE A 9 -4.63 6.06 22.38
C ILE A 9 -3.62 6.76 21.47
N PHE A 10 -2.88 7.72 22.00
CA PHE A 10 -1.81 8.38 21.26
C PHE A 10 -0.73 7.40 20.81
N LYS A 11 -0.30 6.46 21.67
CA LYS A 11 0.65 5.41 21.29
C LYS A 11 0.09 4.49 20.19
N GLN A 12 -1.15 4.02 20.32
CA GLN A 12 -1.80 3.21 19.28
C GLN A 12 -1.94 3.98 17.95
N LEU A 13 -2.27 5.27 18.02
CA LEU A 13 -2.33 6.14 16.85
C LEU A 13 -0.95 6.33 16.23
N LEU A 14 0.10 6.58 17.02
CA LEU A 14 1.48 6.73 16.56
C LEU A 14 1.96 5.47 15.83
N CYS A 15 1.74 4.29 16.43
CA CYS A 15 2.07 3.01 15.80
C CYS A 15 1.29 2.83 14.49
N SER A 16 0.00 3.14 14.48
CA SER A 16 -0.86 2.99 13.30
C SER A 16 -0.46 3.95 12.17
N VAL A 17 -0.25 5.23 12.47
CA VAL A 17 0.16 6.25 11.49
C VAL A 17 1.51 5.88 10.91
N THR A 18 2.47 5.44 11.73
CA THR A 18 3.78 4.98 11.26
C THR A 18 3.65 3.82 10.29
N ALA A 19 2.91 2.77 10.65
CA ALA A 19 2.66 1.64 9.75
C ALA A 19 1.96 2.08 8.46
N PHE A 20 0.98 2.99 8.55
CA PHE A 20 0.27 3.50 7.38
C PHE A 20 1.07 4.49 6.53
N LEU A 21 2.27 4.92 6.91
CA LEU A 21 3.16 5.66 5.99
C LEU A 21 3.56 4.78 4.78
N THR A 22 3.68 3.47 4.96
CA THR A 22 3.87 2.53 3.84
C THR A 22 2.65 2.49 2.89
N VAL A 23 1.44 2.66 3.44
CA VAL A 23 0.19 2.74 2.67
C VAL A 23 0.07 4.11 1.99
N TYR A 24 0.52 5.18 2.64
CA TYR A 24 0.64 6.50 2.02
C TYR A 24 1.62 6.46 0.83
N ALA A 25 2.78 5.81 0.98
CA ALA A 25 3.72 5.58 -0.12
C ALA A 25 3.03 4.82 -1.28
N SER A 26 2.24 3.79 -0.98
CA SER A 26 1.44 3.10 -2.00
C SER A 26 0.51 4.05 -2.75
N GLY A 27 -0.19 4.93 -2.01
CA GLY A 27 -1.08 5.93 -2.59
C GLY A 27 -0.33 6.85 -3.54
N ALA A 28 0.83 7.37 -3.10
CA ALA A 28 1.66 8.24 -3.92
C ALA A 28 2.06 7.54 -5.25
N TRP A 29 2.47 6.28 -5.19
CA TRP A 29 2.75 5.49 -6.39
C TRP A 29 1.53 5.20 -7.28
N LEU A 30 0.31 5.17 -6.73
CA LEU A 30 -0.92 5.10 -7.55
C LEU A 30 -1.15 6.40 -8.33
N GLY A 31 -0.99 7.55 -7.68
CA GLY A 31 -1.15 8.87 -8.31
C GLY A 31 0.01 9.28 -9.22
N TRP A 32 1.16 8.61 -9.10
CA TRP A 32 2.38 8.94 -9.83
C TRP A 32 2.22 8.96 -11.35
N ALA A 33 1.50 7.99 -11.93
CA ALA A 33 1.31 7.91 -13.38
C ALA A 33 0.58 9.17 -13.90
N SER A 34 -0.47 9.61 -13.22
CA SER A 34 -1.20 10.82 -13.58
C SER A 34 -0.29 12.06 -13.63
N ALA A 35 0.69 12.17 -12.74
CA ALA A 35 1.65 13.26 -12.74
C ALA A 35 2.72 13.15 -13.84
N VAL A 36 3.17 11.93 -14.14
CA VAL A 36 4.35 11.68 -14.99
C VAL A 36 3.99 11.54 -16.47
N LEU A 37 2.83 10.96 -16.80
CA LEU A 37 2.43 10.77 -18.20
C LEU A 37 2.37 12.07 -19.02
N PRO A 38 1.84 13.20 -18.51
CA PRO A 38 1.89 14.47 -19.22
C PRO A 38 3.32 14.97 -19.46
N LYS A 39 4.24 14.73 -18.51
CA LYS A 39 5.65 15.14 -18.60
C LYS A 39 6.42 14.30 -19.62
N LEU A 40 6.12 13.00 -19.69
CA LEU A 40 6.63 12.12 -20.75
C LEU A 40 6.13 12.58 -22.13
N ALA A 41 4.85 12.92 -22.25
CA ALA A 41 4.27 13.40 -23.51
C ALA A 41 4.88 14.75 -23.95
N ALA A 42 5.15 15.65 -23.01
CA ALA A 42 5.79 16.94 -23.25
C ALA A 42 7.30 16.85 -23.56
N GLY A 43 7.93 15.68 -23.41
CA GLY A 43 9.38 15.50 -23.58
C GLY A 43 10.24 16.05 -22.45
N GLU A 44 9.66 16.39 -21.29
CA GLU A 44 10.41 16.83 -20.10
C GLU A 44 11.29 15.71 -19.52
N ILE A 45 10.90 14.46 -19.77
CA ILE A 45 11.62 13.27 -19.36
C ILE A 45 12.26 12.69 -20.63
N PRO A 46 13.60 12.57 -20.70
CA PRO A 46 14.32 12.16 -21.91
C PRO A 46 14.22 10.65 -22.15
N ILE A 47 13.00 10.09 -22.11
CA ILE A 47 12.69 8.69 -22.35
C ILE A 47 11.56 8.64 -23.38
N ALA A 48 11.88 8.24 -24.61
CA ALA A 48 10.89 8.04 -25.65
C ALA A 48 10.10 6.75 -25.39
N MET A 49 8.76 6.83 -25.46
CA MET A 49 7.87 5.70 -25.21
C MET A 49 6.75 5.66 -26.25
N SER A 50 6.44 4.46 -26.75
CA SER A 50 5.23 4.23 -27.52
C SER A 50 3.98 4.30 -26.62
N PRO A 51 2.77 4.51 -27.18
CA PRO A 51 1.54 4.45 -26.39
C PRO A 51 1.36 3.11 -25.64
N GLU A 52 1.80 2.01 -26.25
CA GLU A 52 1.80 0.69 -25.61
C GLU A 52 2.77 0.63 -24.42
N ALA A 53 3.98 1.16 -24.59
CA ALA A 53 4.98 1.25 -23.51
C ALA A 53 4.49 2.08 -22.33
N VAL A 54 3.79 3.19 -22.60
CA VAL A 54 3.12 3.99 -21.58
C VAL A 54 2.08 3.17 -20.82
N SER A 55 1.26 2.40 -21.54
CA SER A 55 0.21 1.58 -20.94
C SER A 55 0.77 0.48 -20.04
N TRP A 56 1.87 -0.17 -20.46
CA TRP A 56 2.59 -1.12 -19.62
C TRP A 56 3.17 -0.47 -18.36
N THR A 57 3.71 0.74 -18.45
CA THR A 57 4.18 1.49 -17.27
C THR A 57 3.08 1.66 -16.23
N VAL A 58 1.85 1.99 -16.67
CA VAL A 58 0.72 2.11 -15.76
C VAL A 58 0.37 0.75 -15.14
N ALA A 59 0.31 -0.31 -15.94
CA ALA A 59 -0.14 -1.65 -15.53
C ALA A 59 0.83 -2.39 -14.58
N PHE A 60 2.15 -2.19 -14.69
CA PHE A 60 3.13 -2.96 -13.91
C PHE A 60 2.98 -2.85 -12.39
N ILE A 61 2.38 -1.77 -11.87
CA ILE A 61 2.08 -1.66 -10.43
C ILE A 61 1.09 -2.74 -9.97
N ASP A 62 0.10 -3.06 -10.81
CA ASP A 62 -0.93 -4.03 -10.45
C ASP A 62 -0.39 -5.46 -10.59
N VAL A 63 0.54 -5.68 -11.53
CA VAL A 63 1.30 -6.94 -11.64
C VAL A 63 2.11 -7.20 -10.36
N GLY A 64 2.84 -6.20 -9.87
CA GLY A 64 3.61 -6.34 -8.63
C GLY A 64 2.71 -6.59 -7.42
N ASN A 65 1.59 -5.89 -7.35
CA ASN A 65 0.61 -6.03 -6.28
C ASN A 65 -0.12 -7.38 -6.29
N LEU A 66 -0.28 -8.01 -7.45
CA LEU A 66 -0.90 -9.34 -7.55
C LEU A 66 -0.02 -10.42 -6.90
N LEU A 67 1.30 -10.31 -7.01
CA LEU A 67 2.24 -11.36 -6.62
C LEU A 67 2.69 -11.26 -5.15
N SER A 68 2.63 -10.08 -4.54
CA SER A 68 3.28 -9.83 -3.26
C SER A 68 2.49 -10.14 -1.96
N PRO A 69 1.14 -10.16 -1.90
CA PRO A 69 0.42 -10.38 -0.65
C PRO A 69 0.63 -11.78 -0.03
N LEU A 70 0.71 -12.83 -0.85
CA LEU A 70 0.90 -14.21 -0.39
C LEU A 70 2.26 -14.42 0.30
N PRO A 71 3.41 -14.06 -0.31
CA PRO A 71 4.69 -14.16 0.38
C PRO A 71 4.78 -13.19 1.57
N ALA A 72 4.12 -12.03 1.53
CA ALA A 72 4.07 -11.12 2.67
C ALA A 72 3.42 -11.76 3.91
N GLY A 73 2.28 -12.44 3.73
CA GLY A 73 1.61 -13.19 4.80
C GLY A 73 2.55 -14.20 5.48
N TRP A 74 3.19 -15.04 4.67
CA TRP A 74 4.15 -16.02 5.17
C TRP A 74 5.34 -15.38 5.89
N LEU A 75 5.84 -14.25 5.39
CA LEU A 75 6.97 -13.55 5.99
C LEU A 75 6.59 -12.89 7.32
N MET A 76 5.38 -12.38 7.47
CA MET A 76 4.90 -11.78 8.74
C MET A 76 4.80 -12.80 9.87
N ASP A 77 4.36 -14.02 9.55
CA ASP A 77 4.28 -15.10 10.53
C ASP A 77 5.68 -15.52 11.01
N ARG A 78 6.69 -15.44 10.14
CA ARG A 78 8.07 -15.83 10.43
C ARG A 78 8.86 -14.72 11.13
N CYS A 79 8.77 -13.49 10.63
CA CYS A 79 9.71 -12.41 10.94
C CYS A 79 9.09 -11.25 11.74
N GLY A 80 7.77 -11.19 11.86
CA GLY A 80 7.07 -10.09 12.53
C GLY A 80 6.49 -9.09 11.55
N ARG A 81 5.55 -8.26 12.02
CA ARG A 81 4.81 -7.35 11.15
C ARG A 81 5.66 -6.11 10.85
N ILE A 82 6.38 -5.58 11.85
CA ILE A 82 7.27 -4.42 11.66
C ILE A 82 8.40 -4.74 10.69
N PHE A 83 8.98 -5.94 10.79
CA PHE A 83 10.03 -6.36 9.86
C PHE A 83 9.55 -6.30 8.40
N VAL A 84 8.33 -6.77 8.15
CA VAL A 84 7.73 -6.79 6.81
C VAL A 84 7.38 -5.36 6.33
N LEU A 85 6.94 -4.48 7.23
CA LEU A 85 6.72 -3.06 6.91
C LEU A 85 8.03 -2.37 6.48
N ARG A 86 9.12 -2.61 7.22
CA ARG A 86 10.46 -2.10 6.85
C ARG A 86 10.92 -2.66 5.50
N ALA A 87 10.66 -3.95 5.23
CA ALA A 87 10.95 -4.54 3.93
C ALA A 87 10.16 -3.85 2.80
N ALA A 88 8.88 -3.53 3.02
CA ALA A 88 8.08 -2.77 2.06
C ALA A 88 8.65 -1.37 1.81
N ALA A 89 9.08 -0.67 2.86
CA ALA A 89 9.73 0.63 2.73
C ALA A 89 11.03 0.56 1.92
N LEU A 90 11.87 -0.46 2.14
CA LEU A 90 13.07 -0.69 1.34
C LEU A 90 12.75 -0.95 -0.14
N VAL A 91 11.67 -1.69 -0.43
CA VAL A 91 11.20 -1.91 -1.80
C VAL A 91 10.75 -0.59 -2.45
N TYR A 92 10.04 0.29 -1.73
CA TYR A 92 9.67 1.61 -2.24
C TYR A 92 10.88 2.53 -2.46
N ILE A 93 11.87 2.49 -1.57
CA ILE A 93 13.14 3.21 -1.74
C ILE A 93 13.80 2.76 -3.04
N LEU A 94 13.90 1.45 -3.27
CA LEU A 94 14.46 0.92 -4.51
C LEU A 94 13.66 1.34 -5.75
N ALA A 95 12.32 1.31 -5.68
CA ALA A 95 11.46 1.78 -6.76
C ALA A 95 11.71 3.27 -7.09
N ALA A 96 11.84 4.12 -6.06
CA ALA A 96 12.07 5.56 -6.24
C ALA A 96 13.48 5.83 -6.80
N VAL A 97 14.51 5.15 -6.29
CA VAL A 97 15.88 5.25 -6.82
C VAL A 97 15.92 4.83 -8.29
N LEU A 98 15.24 3.75 -8.66
CA LEU A 98 15.20 3.28 -10.04
C LEU A 98 14.45 4.25 -10.97
N ALA A 99 13.39 4.89 -10.48
CA ALA A 99 12.70 5.96 -11.21
C ALA A 99 13.58 7.21 -11.37
N LEU A 100 14.33 7.61 -10.32
CA LEU A 100 15.26 8.75 -10.37
C LEU A 100 16.40 8.52 -11.37
N ALA A 101 16.93 7.30 -11.42
CA ALA A 101 18.00 6.88 -12.32
C ALA A 101 17.49 6.42 -13.71
N ALA A 102 16.20 6.60 -14.01
CA ALA A 102 15.60 6.08 -15.22
C ALA A 102 16.17 6.76 -16.47
N SER A 103 16.77 5.97 -17.35
CA SER A 103 17.27 6.38 -18.67
C SER A 103 16.59 5.63 -19.83
N ALA A 104 15.69 4.70 -19.50
CA ALA A 104 15.02 3.82 -20.47
C ALA A 104 13.66 3.37 -19.91
N PRO A 105 12.70 2.99 -20.77
CA PRO A 105 11.36 2.56 -20.34
C PRO A 105 11.37 1.40 -19.35
N VAL A 106 12.33 0.47 -19.51
CA VAL A 106 12.49 -0.70 -18.63
C VAL A 106 12.73 -0.30 -17.17
N HIS A 107 13.46 0.79 -16.91
CA HIS A 107 13.66 1.29 -15.54
C HIS A 107 12.34 1.72 -14.90
N LEU A 108 11.47 2.37 -15.68
CA LEU A 108 10.13 2.75 -15.21
C LEU A 108 9.25 1.53 -14.99
N TYR A 109 9.30 0.51 -15.86
CA TYR A 109 8.56 -0.75 -15.66
C TYR A 109 8.96 -1.43 -14.36
N LEU A 110 10.27 -1.56 -14.12
CA LEU A 110 10.80 -2.18 -12.92
C LEU A 110 10.47 -1.35 -11.66
N ALA A 111 10.58 -0.02 -11.73
CA ALA A 111 10.18 0.87 -10.63
C ALA A 111 8.70 0.69 -10.28
N ARG A 112 7.85 0.60 -11.30
CA ARG A 112 6.40 0.37 -11.15
C ARG A 112 6.10 -1.01 -10.59
N LEU A 113 6.78 -2.04 -11.07
CA LEU A 113 6.65 -3.41 -10.55
C LEU A 113 7.04 -3.47 -9.07
N LEU A 114 8.17 -2.87 -8.69
CA LEU A 114 8.63 -2.80 -7.30
C LEU A 114 7.67 -2.00 -6.42
N ALA A 115 7.19 -0.84 -6.89
CA ALA A 115 6.15 -0.09 -6.18
C ALA A 115 4.87 -0.92 -5.99
N GLY A 116 4.52 -1.75 -6.96
CA GLY A 116 3.43 -2.71 -6.88
C GLY A 116 3.65 -3.79 -5.82
N VAL A 117 4.85 -4.35 -5.79
CA VAL A 117 5.26 -5.31 -4.74
C VAL A 117 5.13 -4.64 -3.37
N GLY A 118 5.71 -3.45 -3.21
CA GLY A 118 5.61 -2.63 -1.99
C GLY A 118 4.16 -2.37 -1.58
N LYS A 119 3.27 -2.07 -2.54
CA LYS A 119 1.82 -1.88 -2.31
C LYS A 119 1.20 -3.11 -1.67
N GLY A 120 1.35 -4.29 -2.27
CA GLY A 120 0.73 -5.50 -1.73
C GLY A 120 1.30 -5.88 -0.37
N VAL A 121 2.61 -5.76 -0.16
CA VAL A 121 3.24 -6.03 1.15
C VAL A 121 2.73 -5.03 2.21
N ALA A 122 2.72 -3.73 1.90
CA ALA A 122 2.33 -2.67 2.81
C ALA A 122 0.86 -2.77 3.24
N PHE A 123 -0.06 -2.96 2.30
CA PHE A 123 -1.48 -3.11 2.64
C PHE A 123 -1.74 -4.35 3.48
N THR A 124 -1.12 -5.48 3.15
CA THR A 124 -1.27 -6.72 3.91
C THR A 124 -0.69 -6.57 5.32
N ALA A 125 0.51 -6.01 5.47
CA ALA A 125 1.17 -5.89 6.76
C ALA A 125 0.61 -4.79 7.65
N ALA A 126 0.35 -3.60 7.11
CA ALA A 126 -0.12 -2.47 7.91
C ALA A 126 -1.53 -2.71 8.45
N THR A 127 -2.44 -3.26 7.63
CA THR A 127 -3.81 -3.53 8.08
C THR A 127 -3.87 -4.62 9.14
N LEU A 128 -3.05 -5.68 8.99
CA LEU A 128 -2.95 -6.75 9.99
C LEU A 128 -2.34 -6.22 11.29
N TYR A 129 -1.20 -5.51 11.20
CA TYR A 129 -0.53 -4.92 12.36
C TYR A 129 -1.47 -4.02 13.17
N VAL A 130 -2.15 -3.09 12.50
CA VAL A 130 -3.11 -2.19 13.15
C VAL A 130 -4.30 -2.96 13.74
N GLY A 131 -4.80 -3.98 13.05
CA GLY A 131 -5.86 -4.85 13.57
C GLY A 131 -5.48 -5.59 14.85
N GLU A 132 -4.20 -5.95 15.00
CA GLU A 132 -3.67 -6.66 16.17
C GLU A 132 -3.36 -5.72 17.35
N ILE A 133 -2.84 -4.52 17.10
CA ILE A 133 -2.50 -3.57 18.19
C ILE A 133 -3.70 -2.74 18.66
N ALA A 134 -4.68 -2.49 17.78
CA ALA A 134 -5.79 -1.60 18.08
C ALA A 134 -6.76 -2.21 19.08
N GLY A 135 -7.05 -1.44 20.14
CA GLY A 135 -8.09 -1.76 21.11
C GLY A 135 -9.48 -1.84 20.46
N PRO A 136 -10.40 -2.69 20.95
CA PRO A 136 -11.70 -2.91 20.32
C PRO A 136 -12.51 -1.64 20.05
N ALA A 137 -12.43 -0.64 20.94
CA ALA A 137 -13.19 0.60 20.83
C ALA A 137 -12.73 1.53 19.70
N ILE A 138 -11.44 1.50 19.33
CA ILE A 138 -10.87 2.42 18.32
C ILE A 138 -10.44 1.72 17.02
N ARG A 139 -10.49 0.39 16.98
CA ARG A 139 -10.08 -0.41 15.81
C ARG A 139 -10.78 0.02 14.52
N GLY A 140 -12.09 0.26 14.55
CA GLY A 140 -12.84 0.70 13.38
C GLY A 140 -12.34 2.03 12.82
N ALA A 141 -12.07 3.00 13.71
CA ALA A 141 -11.54 4.30 13.32
C ALA A 141 -10.11 4.19 12.75
N LEU A 142 -9.23 3.40 13.40
CA LEU A 142 -7.87 3.19 12.92
C LEU A 142 -7.81 2.44 11.59
N CYS A 143 -8.71 1.49 11.34
CA CYS A 143 -8.85 0.88 10.01
C CYS A 143 -9.26 1.90 8.95
N GLY A 144 -10.11 2.88 9.29
CA GLY A 144 -10.47 3.99 8.40
C GLY A 144 -9.29 4.88 8.03
N VAL A 145 -8.33 5.07 8.95
CA VAL A 145 -7.08 5.82 8.69
C VAL A 145 -6.27 5.19 7.56
N CYS A 146 -6.31 3.86 7.38
CA CYS A 146 -5.64 3.18 6.27
C CYS A 146 -6.09 3.73 4.91
N ALA A 147 -7.40 3.81 4.69
CA ALA A 147 -7.97 4.31 3.45
C ALA A 147 -7.64 5.80 3.25
N LEU A 148 -7.70 6.59 4.33
CA LEU A 148 -7.34 8.00 4.30
C LEU A 148 -5.88 8.21 3.92
N MET A 149 -4.95 7.41 4.47
CA MET A 149 -3.52 7.49 4.15
C MET A 149 -3.24 7.14 2.69
N SER A 150 -3.89 6.10 2.16
CA SER A 150 -3.79 5.76 0.74
C SER A 150 -4.30 6.90 -0.14
N LEU A 151 -5.45 7.49 0.20
CA LEU A 151 -6.04 8.57 -0.61
C LEU A 151 -5.20 9.85 -0.52
N ALA A 152 -4.68 10.17 0.66
CA ALA A 152 -3.79 11.30 0.88
C ALA A 152 -2.49 11.17 0.06
N GLY A 153 -1.89 9.98 0.01
CA GLY A 153 -0.71 9.73 -0.83
C GLY A 153 -1.00 9.94 -2.31
N THR A 154 -2.12 9.40 -2.80
CA THR A 154 -2.56 9.59 -4.19
C THR A 154 -2.76 11.07 -4.51
N LEU A 155 -3.44 11.79 -3.61
CA LEU A 155 -3.68 13.22 -3.75
C LEU A 155 -2.37 14.01 -3.81
N THR A 156 -1.38 13.66 -2.99
CA THR A 156 -0.08 14.33 -3.00
C THR A 156 0.60 14.21 -4.36
N SER A 157 0.61 13.04 -4.99
CA SER A 157 1.23 12.91 -6.31
C SER A 157 0.45 13.64 -7.40
N MET A 158 -0.88 13.58 -7.37
CA MET A 158 -1.72 14.25 -8.37
C MET A 158 -1.71 15.78 -8.25
N THR A 159 -1.57 16.31 -7.03
CA THR A 159 -1.55 17.76 -6.79
C THR A 159 -0.14 18.34 -6.90
N LEU A 160 0.87 17.69 -6.33
CA LEU A 160 2.25 18.18 -6.37
C LEU A 160 2.89 17.98 -7.75
N GLY A 161 2.64 16.83 -8.38
CA GLY A 161 3.28 16.39 -9.61
C GLY A 161 3.29 17.40 -10.76
N PRO A 162 2.17 18.08 -11.06
CA PRO A 162 2.14 19.13 -12.08
C PRO A 162 3.06 20.32 -11.82
N PHE A 163 3.35 20.66 -10.55
CA PHE A 163 4.12 21.85 -10.17
C PHE A 163 5.61 21.59 -9.96
N VAL A 164 6.04 20.33 -9.98
CA VAL A 164 7.45 19.95 -9.71
C VAL A 164 8.05 19.18 -10.88
N SER A 165 9.38 19.10 -10.94
CA SER A 165 10.06 18.27 -11.95
C SER A 165 9.86 16.77 -11.65
N PHE A 166 10.08 15.93 -12.66
CA PHE A 166 10.09 14.47 -12.48
C PHE A 166 11.06 14.03 -11.37
N GLN A 167 12.25 14.62 -11.33
CA GLN A 167 13.25 14.34 -10.30
C GLN A 167 12.75 14.73 -8.91
N ALA A 168 12.20 15.94 -8.76
CA ALA A 168 11.67 16.41 -7.48
C ALA A 168 10.49 15.56 -6.98
N LEU A 169 9.58 15.13 -7.86
CA LEU A 169 8.49 14.24 -7.49
C LEU A 169 9.01 12.90 -6.94
N ASN A 170 9.95 12.27 -7.64
CA ASN A 170 10.50 10.98 -7.20
C ASN A 170 11.36 11.12 -5.93
N LEU A 171 11.99 12.27 -5.68
CA LEU A 171 12.66 12.55 -4.40
C LEU A 171 11.67 12.66 -3.23
N VAL A 172 10.49 13.25 -3.45
CA VAL A 172 9.41 13.25 -2.44
C VAL A 172 8.94 11.82 -2.17
N LEU A 173 8.73 11.02 -3.22
CA LEU A 173 8.34 9.62 -3.08
C LEU A 173 9.40 8.76 -2.41
N LEU A 174 10.69 9.12 -2.53
CA LEU A 174 11.80 8.49 -1.80
C LEU A 174 11.80 8.89 -0.31
N GLY A 175 11.46 10.14 0.00
CA GLY A 175 11.45 10.65 1.38
C GLY A 175 10.41 9.95 2.27
N ILE A 176 9.24 9.63 1.75
CA ILE A 176 8.15 8.98 2.50
C ILE A 176 8.59 7.65 3.15
N PRO A 177 9.09 6.64 2.41
CA PRO A 177 9.52 5.38 3.01
C PRO A 177 10.79 5.53 3.87
N LEU A 178 11.63 6.54 3.65
CA LEU A 178 12.76 6.83 4.55
C LEU A 178 12.28 7.30 5.92
N VAL A 179 11.28 8.18 5.95
CA VAL A 179 10.64 8.63 7.20
C VAL A 179 9.97 7.45 7.90
N GLU A 180 9.25 6.59 7.16
CA GLU A 180 8.68 5.37 7.72
C GLU A 180 9.76 4.48 8.35
N LEU A 181 10.86 4.25 7.64
CA LEU A 181 11.93 3.36 8.10
C LEU A 181 12.50 3.86 9.43
N VAL A 182 12.74 5.17 9.56
CA VAL A 182 13.20 5.79 10.80
C VAL A 182 12.14 5.68 11.91
N LEU A 183 10.89 6.02 11.62
CA LEU A 183 9.81 5.98 12.61
C LEU A 183 9.48 4.56 13.06
N SER A 184 9.69 3.56 12.21
CA SER A 184 9.45 2.14 12.51
C SER A 184 10.32 1.61 13.66
N PHE A 185 11.39 2.31 14.05
CA PHE A 185 12.20 1.94 15.22
C PHE A 185 11.57 2.34 16.56
N PHE A 186 10.56 3.22 16.55
CA PHE A 186 9.91 3.74 17.76
C PHE A 186 8.54 3.11 18.04
N ILE A 187 8.10 2.18 17.20
CA ILE A 187 6.81 1.48 17.33
C ILE A 187 7.03 0.07 17.90
N VAL A 188 5.97 -0.48 18.50
CA VAL A 188 5.99 -1.76 19.22
C VAL A 188 5.49 -2.87 18.32
N GLU A 189 6.13 -4.04 18.35
CA GLU A 189 5.67 -5.19 17.58
C GLU A 189 4.33 -5.73 18.12
N SER A 190 3.60 -6.43 17.25
CA SER A 190 2.31 -7.01 17.62
C SER A 190 2.42 -8.00 18.79
N PRO A 191 1.60 -7.88 19.85
CA PRO A 191 1.50 -8.88 20.92
C PRO A 191 1.15 -10.27 20.37
N TYR A 192 0.33 -10.32 19.31
CA TYR A 192 -0.07 -11.57 18.67
C TYR A 192 1.14 -12.30 18.04
N PHE A 193 2.10 -11.56 17.49
CA PHE A 193 3.32 -12.14 16.94
C PHE A 193 4.17 -12.83 18.01
N PHE A 194 4.33 -12.22 19.19
CA PHE A 194 5.07 -12.83 20.30
C PHE A 194 4.37 -14.10 20.82
N LEU A 195 3.04 -14.06 20.94
CA LEU A 195 2.25 -15.26 21.30
C LEU A 195 2.40 -16.39 20.27
N MET A 196 2.44 -16.08 18.97
CA MET A 196 2.68 -17.09 17.93
C MET A 196 4.05 -17.77 18.06
N ARG A 197 5.06 -17.06 18.58
CA ARG A 197 6.40 -17.60 18.86
C ARG A 197 6.49 -18.33 20.20
N GLY A 198 5.46 -18.27 21.03
CA GLY A 198 5.46 -18.82 22.38
C GLY A 198 6.19 -17.96 23.40
N ASP A 199 6.39 -16.67 23.10
CA ASP A 199 6.98 -15.68 24.01
C ASP A 199 5.86 -14.92 24.72
N ASP A 200 5.31 -15.51 25.78
CA ASP A 200 4.20 -14.94 26.55
C ASP A 200 4.61 -13.66 27.32
N GLU A 201 5.88 -13.54 27.71
CA GLU A 201 6.41 -12.39 28.45
C GLU A 201 6.49 -11.15 27.55
N ALA A 202 7.14 -11.26 26.39
CA ALA A 202 7.22 -10.16 25.43
C ALA A 202 5.84 -9.74 24.90
N ALA A 203 4.91 -10.70 24.77
CA ALA A 203 3.52 -10.40 24.41
C ALA A 203 2.81 -9.55 25.49
N GLY A 204 3.03 -9.87 26.76
CA GLY A 204 2.50 -9.11 27.90
C GLY A 204 3.04 -7.69 27.92
N ASP A 205 4.35 -7.53 27.77
CA ASP A 205 5.01 -6.21 27.75
C ASP A 205 4.54 -5.35 26.57
N ALA A 206 4.47 -5.93 25.37
CA ALA A 206 3.99 -5.23 24.18
C ALA A 206 2.53 -4.78 24.35
N LEU A 207 1.67 -5.63 24.92
CA LEU A 207 0.28 -5.28 25.16
C LEU A 207 0.15 -4.21 26.26
N ALA A 208 0.96 -4.30 27.32
CA ALA A 208 0.99 -3.31 28.40
C ALA A 208 1.43 -1.92 27.90
N ASP A 209 2.39 -1.82 26.97
CA ASP A 209 2.78 -0.53 26.37
C ASP A 209 1.65 0.07 25.49
N LEU A 210 0.81 -0.78 24.90
CA LEU A 210 -0.31 -0.38 24.05
C LEU A 210 -1.62 -0.09 24.81
N ARG A 211 -1.76 -0.57 26.05
CA ARG A 211 -2.98 -0.47 26.86
C ARG A 211 -2.78 0.44 28.06
N ASP A 212 -3.88 0.74 28.72
CA ASP A 212 -3.92 1.60 29.91
C ASP A 212 -3.35 0.86 31.15
N PRO A 213 -2.24 1.32 31.76
CA PRO A 213 -1.63 0.74 32.95
C PRO A 213 -2.56 0.74 34.17
N ASN A 214 -3.55 1.63 34.20
CA ASN A 214 -4.54 1.70 35.27
C ASN A 214 -5.57 0.54 35.20
N ARG A 215 -5.50 -0.29 34.15
CA ARG A 215 -6.39 -1.42 33.90
C ARG A 215 -5.60 -2.73 33.65
N PRO A 216 -4.77 -3.17 34.61
CA PRO A 216 -3.93 -4.36 34.43
C PRO A 216 -4.76 -5.64 34.31
N THR A 217 -5.91 -5.73 34.99
CA THR A 217 -6.82 -6.87 34.93
C THR A 217 -7.39 -7.07 33.52
N LEU A 218 -7.93 -6.01 32.91
CA LEU A 218 -8.42 -6.04 31.52
C LEU A 218 -7.33 -6.38 30.51
N THR A 219 -6.11 -5.92 30.75
CA THR A 219 -4.94 -6.24 29.91
C THR A 219 -4.58 -7.73 30.00
N SER A 220 -4.59 -8.30 31.21
CA SER A 220 -4.35 -9.73 31.42
C SER A 220 -5.45 -10.63 30.83
N GLU A 221 -6.71 -10.20 30.93
CA GLU A 221 -7.84 -10.88 30.29
C GLU A 221 -7.71 -10.86 28.77
N GLU A 222 -7.41 -9.70 28.18
CA GLU A 222 -7.17 -9.55 26.73
C GLU A 222 -6.03 -10.45 26.25
N LEU A 223 -4.91 -10.49 26.99
CA LEU A 223 -3.77 -11.36 26.68
C LEU A 223 -4.17 -12.84 26.71
N SER A 224 -4.91 -13.26 27.74
CA SER A 224 -5.38 -14.64 27.87
C SER A 224 -6.32 -15.05 26.72
N ALA A 225 -7.21 -14.14 26.29
CA ALA A 225 -8.11 -14.36 25.17
C ALA A 225 -7.35 -14.43 23.84
N MET A 226 -6.31 -13.61 23.65
CA MET A 226 -5.42 -13.71 22.48
C MET A 226 -4.66 -15.04 22.48
N ARG A 227 -4.15 -15.47 23.63
CA ARG A 227 -3.42 -16.75 23.78
C ARG A 227 -4.31 -17.95 23.43
N ALA A 228 -5.56 -17.96 23.90
CA ALA A 228 -6.53 -19.00 23.56
C ALA A 228 -6.72 -19.14 22.05
N LYS A 229 -6.88 -18.00 21.34
CA LYS A 229 -7.01 -17.99 19.86
C LYS A 229 -5.76 -18.49 19.15
N VAL A 230 -4.56 -18.16 19.65
CA VAL A 230 -3.30 -18.65 19.09
C VAL A 230 -3.15 -20.15 19.28
N LEU A 231 -3.55 -20.68 20.45
CA LEU A 231 -3.54 -22.12 20.73
C LEU A 231 -4.54 -22.88 19.85
N GLU A 232 -5.75 -22.34 19.66
CA GLU A 232 -6.74 -22.89 18.72
C GLU A 232 -6.17 -22.94 17.30
N ALA A 233 -5.62 -21.82 16.81
CA ALA A 233 -4.97 -21.76 15.51
C ALA A 233 -3.82 -22.77 15.38
N ARG A 234 -3.00 -22.94 16.43
CA ARG A 234 -1.88 -23.90 16.45
C ARG A 234 -2.34 -25.35 16.46
N ASN A 235 -3.41 -25.67 17.19
CA ASN A 235 -4.00 -27.01 17.23
C ASN A 235 -4.66 -27.39 15.90
N GLU A 236 -5.30 -26.41 15.24
CA GLU A 236 -5.78 -26.58 13.87
C GLU A 236 -4.63 -26.75 12.88
N ILE A 237 -3.49 -26.07 13.06
CA ILE A 237 -2.29 -26.24 12.22
C ILE A 237 -1.68 -27.63 12.42
N GLY A 238 -1.55 -28.10 13.67
CA GLY A 238 -0.96 -29.40 14.02
C GLY A 238 -1.78 -30.61 13.56
N THR A 239 -3.11 -30.47 13.42
CA THR A 239 -4.00 -31.56 12.97
C THR A 239 -4.12 -31.68 11.45
N SER A 240 -3.78 -30.63 10.68
CA SER A 240 -3.77 -30.71 9.21
C SER A 240 -2.38 -30.39 8.64
N ALA A 241 -1.50 -31.38 8.71
CA ALA A 241 -0.27 -31.44 7.93
C ALA A 241 -0.62 -31.55 6.43
N GLY A 242 -0.75 -30.43 5.73
CA GLY A 242 -0.97 -30.45 4.27
C GLY A 242 -1.63 -29.21 3.68
N TYR A 243 -0.79 -28.23 3.34
CA TYR A 243 -1.05 -27.08 2.44
C TYR A 243 -2.00 -25.96 2.92
N PRO A 244 -1.52 -24.72 3.11
CA PRO A 244 -2.34 -23.59 3.57
C PRO A 244 -3.48 -23.22 2.59
N PHE A 245 -3.31 -23.44 1.29
CA PHE A 245 -4.32 -23.14 0.26
C PHE A 245 -5.48 -24.15 0.23
N SER A 246 -5.26 -25.40 0.62
CA SER A 246 -6.31 -26.45 0.63
C SER A 246 -7.39 -26.14 1.68
N ARG A 247 -7.01 -25.48 2.78
CA ARG A 247 -7.93 -25.06 3.85
C ARG A 247 -8.84 -23.92 3.44
N LEU A 248 -8.37 -23.04 2.56
CA LEU A 248 -9.15 -21.91 2.05
C LEU A 248 -10.36 -22.40 1.22
N VAL A 249 -10.22 -23.54 0.55
CA VAL A 249 -11.28 -24.18 -0.24
C VAL A 249 -11.94 -25.36 0.47
N GLY A 250 -11.43 -25.78 1.63
CA GLY A 250 -11.87 -26.99 2.32
C GLY A 250 -13.30 -26.90 2.88
N THR A 251 -13.63 -25.83 3.60
CA THR A 251 -14.95 -25.69 4.24
C THR A 251 -15.93 -24.92 3.35
N ARG A 252 -17.25 -25.17 3.52
CA ARG A 252 -18.28 -24.37 2.82
C ARG A 252 -18.25 -22.90 3.26
N ALA A 253 -17.93 -22.63 4.52
CA ALA A 253 -17.79 -21.28 5.06
C ALA A 253 -16.63 -20.53 4.39
N ASN A 254 -15.44 -21.14 4.33
CA ASN A 254 -14.26 -20.51 3.72
C ASN A 254 -14.46 -20.27 2.22
N ARG A 255 -15.10 -21.21 1.51
CA ARG A 255 -15.47 -21.02 0.09
C ARG A 255 -16.43 -19.86 -0.14
N ARG A 256 -17.44 -19.70 0.73
CA ARG A 256 -18.37 -18.55 0.65
C ARG A 256 -17.64 -17.23 0.94
N ALA A 257 -16.77 -17.20 1.95
CA ALA A 257 -15.96 -16.02 2.26
C ALA A 257 -15.01 -15.67 1.11
N LEU A 258 -14.32 -16.67 0.54
CA LEU A 258 -13.43 -16.50 -0.61
C LEU A 258 -14.19 -15.97 -1.82
N LEU A 259 -15.38 -16.52 -2.12
CA LEU A 259 -16.22 -16.03 -3.20
C LEU A 259 -16.63 -14.58 -2.98
N MET A 260 -17.02 -14.19 -1.77
CA MET A 260 -17.35 -12.79 -1.45
C MET A 260 -16.15 -11.87 -1.70
N VAL A 261 -14.96 -12.22 -1.20
CA VAL A 261 -13.74 -11.42 -1.39
C VAL A 261 -13.39 -11.30 -2.88
N LEU A 262 -13.46 -12.39 -3.64
CA LEU A 262 -13.18 -12.39 -5.08
C LEU A 262 -14.20 -11.55 -5.86
N VAL A 263 -15.49 -11.72 -5.60
CA VAL A 263 -16.56 -10.97 -6.27
C VAL A 263 -16.45 -9.48 -5.95
N THR A 264 -16.28 -9.12 -4.67
CA THR A 264 -16.08 -7.73 -4.26
C THR A 264 -14.84 -7.13 -4.92
N GLY A 265 -13.72 -7.85 -4.95
CA GLY A 265 -12.49 -7.39 -5.61
C GLY A 265 -12.66 -7.18 -7.12
N VAL A 266 -13.33 -8.11 -7.81
CA VAL A 266 -13.60 -7.99 -9.25
C VAL A 266 -14.53 -6.80 -9.53
N LEU A 267 -15.60 -6.63 -8.75
CA LEU A 267 -16.52 -5.50 -8.91
C LEU A 267 -15.83 -4.17 -8.65
N GLU A 268 -14.96 -4.09 -7.66
CA GLU A 268 -14.18 -2.88 -7.36
C GLU A 268 -13.25 -2.50 -8.53
N ARG A 269 -12.57 -3.48 -9.14
CA ARG A 269 -11.70 -3.23 -10.29
C ARG A 269 -12.49 -2.95 -11.57
N ALA A 270 -13.62 -3.62 -11.77
CA ALA A 270 -14.53 -3.37 -12.89
C ALA A 270 -15.13 -1.95 -12.86
N GLY A 271 -15.18 -1.31 -11.69
CA GLY A 271 -15.52 0.11 -11.55
C GLY A 271 -14.51 1.08 -12.19
N GLY A 272 -13.38 0.61 -12.71
CA GLY A 272 -12.44 1.42 -13.49
C GLY A 272 -11.54 2.35 -12.67
N ILE A 273 -11.46 2.17 -11.36
CA ILE A 273 -10.71 3.06 -10.46
C ILE A 273 -9.22 3.15 -10.81
N SER A 274 -8.59 2.04 -11.24
CA SER A 274 -7.19 2.02 -11.69
C SER A 274 -6.98 2.89 -12.94
N CYS A 275 -7.93 2.90 -13.87
CA CYS A 275 -7.87 3.75 -15.06
C CYS A 275 -7.98 5.22 -14.68
N ILE A 276 -8.87 5.56 -13.74
CA ILE A 276 -9.01 6.93 -13.23
C ILE A 276 -7.70 7.37 -12.57
N TYR A 277 -7.10 6.59 -11.68
CA TYR A 277 -5.84 6.99 -11.05
C TYR A 277 -4.68 7.12 -12.03
N GLY A 278 -4.57 6.20 -13.01
CA GLY A 278 -3.49 6.22 -14.00
C GLY A 278 -3.60 7.35 -15.01
N TYR A 279 -4.82 7.64 -15.47
CA TYR A 279 -5.08 8.50 -16.63
C TYR A 279 -5.90 9.76 -16.32
N ALA A 280 -6.18 10.07 -15.05
CA ALA A 280 -6.97 11.25 -14.67
C ALA A 280 -6.48 12.54 -15.36
N SER A 281 -5.17 12.78 -15.39
CA SER A 281 -4.60 13.97 -16.04
C SER A 281 -4.76 13.99 -17.56
N THR A 282 -4.90 12.84 -18.20
CA THR A 282 -5.10 12.74 -19.66
C THR A 282 -6.57 12.71 -20.06
N THR A 283 -7.43 12.15 -19.22
CA THR A 283 -8.86 11.96 -19.51
C THR A 283 -9.71 13.15 -19.08
N LEU A 284 -9.41 13.78 -17.93
CA LEU A 284 -10.18 14.93 -17.47
C LEU A 284 -9.89 16.17 -18.35
N PRO A 285 -10.93 16.92 -18.75
CA PRO A 285 -10.75 18.14 -19.52
C PRO A 285 -9.90 19.13 -18.71
N ALA A 286 -8.99 19.82 -19.39
CA ALA A 286 -8.19 20.87 -18.76
C ALA A 286 -9.12 21.89 -18.10
N ALA A 287 -8.94 22.14 -16.81
CA ALA A 287 -9.61 23.26 -16.15
C ALA A 287 -9.25 24.54 -16.92
N ARG A 288 -10.23 25.39 -17.19
CA ARG A 288 -10.20 26.58 -18.07
C ARG A 288 -9.13 27.67 -17.76
N GLY A 289 -8.12 27.38 -16.93
CA GLY A 289 -7.00 28.27 -16.61
C GLY A 289 -5.60 27.67 -16.79
N ILE A 290 -5.46 26.41 -17.23
CA ILE A 290 -4.15 25.78 -17.51
C ILE A 290 -4.09 25.47 -19.00
N GLN A 291 -3.53 26.40 -19.80
CA GLN A 291 -3.32 26.18 -21.23
C GLN A 291 -2.32 25.03 -21.43
N ARG A 292 -2.79 23.90 -22.01
CA ARG A 292 -1.91 22.87 -22.56
C ARG A 292 -1.58 23.24 -24.01
N SER A 293 -0.31 23.45 -24.32
CA SER A 293 0.18 23.19 -25.68
C SER A 293 0.39 21.68 -25.80
N GLN A 294 -0.47 20.98 -26.56
CA GLN A 294 -0.06 19.93 -27.51
C GLN A 294 -1.27 19.10 -27.96
N SER A 295 -1.50 19.13 -29.27
CA SER A 295 -2.20 18.12 -30.03
C SER A 295 -1.26 16.95 -30.30
N TRP A 296 -1.77 15.72 -30.13
CA TRP A 296 -1.20 14.55 -30.78
C TRP A 296 -1.32 14.78 -32.29
N SER A 297 -0.21 15.04 -32.99
CA SER A 297 -0.19 14.95 -34.44
C SER A 297 0.09 13.50 -34.83
N SER A 298 -0.95 12.83 -35.31
CA SER A 298 -0.83 11.56 -36.03
C SER A 298 0.08 11.79 -37.25
N PRO A 299 1.14 11.02 -37.47
CA PRO A 299 1.85 11.07 -38.74
C PRO A 299 0.98 10.43 -39.82
N GLY A 300 0.24 11.23 -40.59
CA GLY A 300 -0.52 10.71 -41.73
C GLY A 300 -1.75 11.52 -42.15
N SER A 301 -1.58 12.79 -42.54
CA SER A 301 -2.48 13.41 -43.53
C SER A 301 -1.68 14.44 -44.33
N ALA A 302 -0.83 13.92 -45.21
CA ALA A 302 -0.24 14.73 -46.26
C ALA A 302 -1.35 15.33 -47.11
N SER A 303 -1.26 16.65 -47.26
CA SER A 303 -1.95 17.53 -48.18
C SER A 303 -2.31 16.89 -49.54
N SER A 304 -3.59 16.90 -49.88
CA SER A 304 -4.04 16.93 -51.27
C SER A 304 -4.77 18.26 -51.51
N SER A 305 -4.03 19.24 -52.01
CA SER A 305 -4.57 20.48 -52.60
C SER A 305 -5.33 20.15 -53.90
N PRO A 306 -6.58 20.60 -54.10
CA PRO A 306 -7.21 20.54 -55.41
C PRO A 306 -6.69 21.68 -56.29
N SER A 307 -6.21 21.32 -57.47
CA SER A 307 -5.94 22.19 -58.60
C SER A 307 -7.21 22.96 -59.00
N SER A 308 -7.16 24.30 -58.98
CA SER A 308 -8.14 25.15 -59.65
C SER A 308 -7.68 25.42 -61.09
N GLY A 309 -8.38 24.82 -62.05
CA GLY A 309 -8.59 25.33 -63.40
C GLY A 309 -10.06 25.72 -63.54
#